data_AF-A0A4P9WG39-F1
#
_entry.id   AF-A0A4P9WG39-F1
#
_cell.length_a   1.000
_cell.length_b   1.000
_cell.length_c   1.000
_cell.angle_alpha   90.00
_cell.angle_beta   90.00
_cell.angle_gamma   90.00
#
_symmetry.space_group_name_H-M   'P 1'
#
loop_
_entity.id
_entity.type
_entity.pdbx_description
1 polymer ?
#
loop_
_entity_poly.entity_id
_entity_poly.type
_entity_poly.pdbx_seq_one_letter_code
_entity_poly.pdbx_strand_id
1 'polypeptide(L)'
;KPRISAEKHFAVTIHHLAHDLSYRNIGHLYGIGESTSLEVISRTLGNINATLYPDVVYFLGTDEEWAIKRGHFHELSRMPNVARAIDDSFVPVQKPTGYARANGEHGDPKLWYCRKKFYAVILRGIVDAKATSSRRTSHPKA
;
A
#
# COMPACT_ATOMS: atom_id res chain seq x y z
N LYS A 1 27.49 8.45 -19.03
CA LYS A 1 26.76 8.68 -17.77
C LYS A 1 26.59 7.34 -17.07
N PRO A 2 26.94 7.19 -15.78
CA PRO A 2 26.71 5.94 -15.06
C PRO A 2 25.21 5.62 -15.07
N ARG A 3 24.87 4.36 -15.35
CA ARG A 3 23.49 3.89 -15.37
C ARG A 3 22.97 3.90 -13.93
N ILE A 4 21.81 4.52 -13.71
CA ILE A 4 21.15 4.49 -12.39
C ILE A 4 20.83 3.02 -12.06
N SER A 5 21.09 2.60 -10.82
CA SER A 5 20.84 1.21 -10.40
C SER A 5 19.33 0.94 -10.29
N ALA A 6 18.93 -0.34 -10.37
CA ALA A 6 17.53 -0.73 -10.27
C ALA A 6 16.93 -0.37 -8.89
N GLU A 7 17.72 -0.51 -7.83
CA GLU A 7 17.35 -0.16 -6.46
C GLU A 7 17.06 1.34 -6.35
N LYS A 8 17.88 2.17 -6.99
CA LYS A 8 17.68 3.62 -7.01
C LYS A 8 16.46 4.02 -7.86
N HIS A 9 16.19 3.31 -8.96
CA HIS A 9 14.93 3.49 -9.71
C HIS A 9 13.70 3.23 -8.83
N PHE A 10 13.72 2.10 -8.12
CA PHE A 10 12.64 1.70 -7.23
C PHE A 10 12.46 2.69 -6.07
N ALA A 11 13.56 3.07 -5.40
CA ALA A 11 13.52 4.00 -4.27
C ALA A 11 12.94 5.37 -4.65
N VAL A 12 13.36 5.94 -5.79
CA VAL A 12 12.81 7.21 -6.31
C VAL A 12 11.31 7.10 -6.52
N THR A 13 10.86 5.99 -7.12
CA THR A 13 9.45 5.77 -7.47
C THR A 13 8.57 5.61 -6.23
N ILE A 14 8.99 4.79 -5.27
CA ILE A 14 8.23 4.59 -4.03
C ILE A 14 8.19 5.86 -3.20
N HIS A 15 9.28 6.63 -3.14
CA HIS A 15 9.29 7.90 -2.40
C HIS A 15 8.32 8.91 -3.04
N HIS A 16 8.32 9.05 -4.38
CA HIS A 16 7.34 9.85 -5.10
C HIS A 16 5.90 9.44 -4.77
N LEU A 17 5.57 8.15 -4.87
CA LEU A 17 4.23 7.63 -4.57
C LEU A 17 3.80 7.84 -3.12
N ALA A 18 4.73 7.72 -2.17
CA ALA A 18 4.43 7.81 -0.74
C ALA A 18 4.16 9.24 -0.26
N HIS A 19 4.73 10.25 -0.93
CA HIS A 19 4.72 11.63 -0.46
C HIS A 19 4.14 12.64 -1.48
N ASP A 20 3.74 12.18 -2.66
CA ASP A 20 3.20 13.00 -3.74
C ASP A 20 4.11 14.19 -4.13
N LEU A 21 5.43 13.94 -4.14
CA LEU A 21 6.42 14.98 -4.45
C LEU A 21 6.53 15.20 -5.96
N SER A 22 6.72 16.45 -6.40
CA SER A 22 6.97 16.74 -7.82
C SER A 22 8.25 16.06 -8.34
N TYR A 23 8.30 15.81 -9.66
CA TYR A 23 9.47 15.22 -10.34
C TYR A 23 10.76 16.05 -10.14
N ARG A 24 10.61 17.36 -9.98
CA ARG A 24 11.73 18.24 -9.65
C ARG A 24 12.26 18.00 -8.23
N ASN A 25 11.36 17.97 -7.24
CA ASN A 25 11.74 17.80 -5.85
C ASN A 25 12.36 16.43 -5.61
N ILE A 26 11.79 15.38 -6.18
CA ILE A 26 12.39 14.04 -6.08
C ILE A 26 13.73 13.97 -6.82
N GLY A 27 13.88 14.66 -7.95
CA GLY A 27 15.16 14.76 -8.66
C GLY A 27 16.25 15.40 -7.80
N HIS A 28 15.94 16.51 -7.14
CA HIS A 28 16.86 17.16 -6.20
C HIS A 28 17.27 16.23 -5.05
N LEU A 29 16.31 15.51 -4.45
CA LEU A 29 16.59 14.59 -3.34
C LEU A 29 17.52 13.43 -3.72
N TYR A 30 17.44 12.95 -4.96
CA TYR A 30 18.22 11.79 -5.43
C TYR A 30 19.40 12.17 -6.34
N GLY A 31 19.65 13.48 -6.53
CA GLY A 31 20.73 13.99 -7.38
C GLY A 31 20.57 13.61 -8.86
N ILE A 32 19.34 13.63 -9.37
CA ILE A 32 19.01 13.34 -10.77
C ILE A 32 18.19 14.47 -11.38
N GLY A 33 18.25 14.63 -12.70
CA GLY A 33 17.48 15.65 -13.41
C GLY A 33 15.97 15.40 -13.33
N GLU A 34 15.17 16.46 -13.47
CA GLU A 34 13.70 16.39 -13.49
C GLU A 34 13.20 15.43 -14.59
N SER A 35 13.74 15.56 -15.81
CA SER A 35 13.40 14.67 -16.93
C SER A 35 13.76 13.20 -16.66
N THR A 36 14.91 12.96 -16.03
CA THR A 36 15.33 11.62 -15.61
C THR A 36 14.43 11.07 -14.51
N SER A 37 13.96 11.91 -13.59
CA SER A 37 13.03 11.49 -12.54
C SER A 37 11.71 11.01 -13.13
N LEU A 38 11.15 11.78 -14.08
CA LEU A 38 9.94 11.39 -14.81
C LEU A 38 10.11 10.05 -15.53
N GLU A 39 11.22 9.87 -16.25
CA GLU A 39 11.51 8.63 -16.99
C GLU A 39 11.63 7.43 -16.03
N VAL A 40 12.40 7.57 -14.96
CA VAL A 40 12.62 6.54 -13.94
C VAL A 40 11.31 6.14 -13.28
N ILE A 41 10.48 7.11 -12.88
CA ILE A 41 9.20 6.87 -12.22
C ILE A 41 8.24 6.17 -13.18
N SER A 42 8.07 6.70 -14.39
CA SER A 42 7.16 6.14 -15.40
C SER A 42 7.52 4.70 -15.74
N ARG A 43 8.82 4.41 -15.91
CA ARG A 43 9.30 3.06 -16.22
C ARG A 43 9.07 2.09 -15.08
N THR A 44 9.38 2.51 -13.85
CA THR A 44 9.16 1.67 -12.66
C THR A 44 7.69 1.39 -12.45
N LEU A 45 6.82 2.39 -12.61
CA LEU A 45 5.36 2.23 -12.54
C LEU A 45 4.84 1.29 -13.63
N GLY A 46 5.34 1.40 -14.86
CA GLY A 46 5.00 0.48 -15.94
C GLY A 46 5.34 -0.98 -15.58
N ASN A 47 6.53 -1.20 -15.01
CA ASN A 47 6.93 -2.53 -14.54
C ASN A 47 6.04 -3.02 -13.39
N ILE A 48 5.78 -2.18 -12.39
CA ILE A 48 4.89 -2.52 -11.26
C ILE A 48 3.50 -2.90 -11.79
N ASN A 49 2.95 -2.12 -12.72
CA ASN A 49 1.63 -2.39 -13.31
C ASN A 49 1.60 -3.68 -14.13
N ALA A 50 2.70 -4.01 -14.81
CA ALA A 50 2.79 -5.22 -15.63
C ALA A 50 3.04 -6.50 -14.81
N THR A 51 3.75 -6.40 -13.67
CA THR A 51 4.18 -7.59 -12.91
C THR A 51 3.51 -7.72 -11.55
N LEU A 52 3.55 -6.67 -10.74
CA LEU A 52 3.10 -6.73 -9.35
C LEU A 52 1.60 -6.46 -9.23
N TYR A 53 1.09 -5.45 -9.94
CA TYR A 53 -0.30 -5.01 -9.82
C TYR A 53 -1.33 -6.14 -10.01
N PRO A 54 -1.22 -7.04 -11.01
CA PRO A 54 -2.15 -8.16 -11.17
C PRO A 54 -2.12 -9.16 -10.00
N ASP A 55 -1.00 -9.25 -9.29
CA ASP A 55 -0.78 -10.19 -8.18
C ASP A 55 -1.17 -9.61 -6.80
N VAL A 56 -1.32 -8.29 -6.68
CA VAL A 56 -1.75 -7.65 -5.40
C VAL A 56 -3.11 -7.00 -5.47
N VAL A 57 -3.55 -6.52 -6.64
CA VAL A 57 -4.81 -5.80 -6.80
C VAL A 57 -5.77 -6.65 -7.62
N TYR A 58 -6.71 -7.29 -6.93
CA TYR A 58 -7.75 -8.10 -7.53
C TYR A 58 -9.07 -7.33 -7.55
N PHE A 59 -9.52 -6.96 -8.75
CA PHE A 59 -10.90 -6.55 -8.97
C PHE A 59 -11.73 -7.78 -9.33
N LEU A 60 -12.91 -7.90 -8.74
CA LEU A 60 -13.89 -8.84 -9.27
C LEU A 60 -14.30 -8.33 -10.65
N GLY A 61 -14.18 -9.20 -11.64
CA GLY A 61 -14.22 -8.84 -13.06
C GLY A 61 -15.63 -8.85 -13.63
N THR A 62 -16.57 -9.58 -13.02
CA THR A 62 -17.95 -9.68 -13.51
C THR A 62 -18.99 -9.26 -12.48
N ASP A 63 -20.15 -8.82 -12.96
CA ASP A 63 -21.29 -8.47 -12.11
C ASP A 63 -21.79 -9.68 -11.31
N GLU A 64 -21.69 -10.89 -11.86
CA GLU A 64 -22.01 -12.13 -11.17
C GLU A 64 -21.08 -12.38 -9.97
N GLU A 65 -19.77 -12.17 -10.13
CA GLU A 65 -18.81 -12.32 -9.02
C GLU A 65 -19.10 -11.33 -7.89
N TRP A 66 -19.47 -10.09 -8.25
CA TRP A 66 -19.91 -9.08 -7.31
C TRP A 66 -21.25 -9.44 -6.64
N ALA A 67 -22.21 -9.97 -7.41
CA ALA A 67 -23.50 -10.40 -6.89
C ALA A 67 -23.33 -11.56 -5.89
N ILE A 68 -22.47 -12.53 -6.18
CA ILE A 68 -22.14 -13.65 -5.29
C ILE A 68 -21.50 -13.13 -4.00
N LYS A 69 -20.49 -12.24 -4.08
CA LYS A 69 -19.87 -11.69 -2.86
C LYS A 69 -20.85 -10.89 -2.00
N ARG A 70 -21.70 -10.06 -2.63
CA ARG A 70 -22.75 -9.33 -1.92
C ARG A 70 -23.77 -10.27 -1.30
N GLY A 71 -24.16 -11.33 -2.01
CA GLY A 71 -25.05 -12.37 -1.53
C GLY A 71 -24.53 -13.02 -0.25
N HIS A 72 -23.28 -13.48 -0.23
CA HIS A 72 -22.68 -14.08 0.96
C HIS A 72 -22.64 -13.12 2.16
N PHE A 73 -22.29 -11.85 1.93
CA PHE A 73 -22.30 -10.86 3.02
C PHE A 73 -23.73 -10.52 3.47
N HIS A 74 -24.69 -10.48 2.56
CA HIS A 74 -26.10 -10.26 2.88
C HIS A 74 -26.66 -11.40 3.73
N GLU A 75 -26.31 -12.64 3.45
CA GLU A 75 -26.70 -13.80 4.26
C GLU A 75 -26.19 -13.70 5.70
N LEU A 76 -24.92 -13.26 5.88
CA LEU A 76 -24.28 -13.14 7.19
C LEU A 76 -24.74 -11.91 7.98
N SER A 77 -24.76 -10.74 7.35
CA SER A 77 -24.94 -9.45 8.03
C SER A 77 -26.37 -8.90 7.92
N ARG A 78 -27.18 -9.44 6.99
CA ARG A 78 -28.47 -8.87 6.56
C ARG A 78 -28.38 -7.45 6.00
N MET A 79 -27.17 -6.94 5.76
CA MET A 79 -26.94 -5.64 5.15
C MET A 79 -26.86 -5.77 3.63
N PRO A 80 -27.64 -4.99 2.87
CA PRO A 80 -27.53 -5.00 1.41
C PRO A 80 -26.21 -4.36 0.96
N ASN A 81 -25.72 -4.79 -0.20
CA ASN A 81 -24.57 -4.17 -0.89
C ASN A 81 -23.23 -4.16 -0.15
N VAL A 82 -23.08 -4.96 0.90
CA VAL A 82 -21.78 -5.18 1.56
C VAL A 82 -20.98 -6.22 0.76
N ALA A 83 -19.74 -5.90 0.39
CA ALA A 83 -18.87 -6.82 -0.36
C ALA A 83 -17.57 -7.18 0.36
N ARG A 84 -17.20 -6.41 1.39
CA ARG A 84 -16.06 -6.62 2.30
C ARG A 84 -16.34 -5.95 3.64
N ALA A 85 -15.67 -6.41 4.68
CA ALA A 85 -15.58 -5.70 5.95
C ALA A 85 -14.14 -5.24 6.17
N ILE A 86 -13.98 -3.99 6.62
CA ILE A 86 -12.72 -3.39 7.03
C ILE A 86 -12.88 -3.07 8.50
N ASP A 87 -11.97 -3.57 9.33
CA ASP A 87 -11.90 -3.20 10.74
C ASP A 87 -10.50 -2.70 11.08
N ASP A 88 -10.47 -1.61 11.84
CA ASP A 88 -9.25 -0.94 12.28
C ASP A 88 -9.16 -0.98 13.80
N SER A 89 -8.11 -1.63 14.30
CA SER A 89 -7.83 -1.72 15.72
C SER A 89 -6.60 -0.88 16.07
N PHE A 90 -6.78 0.08 16.97
CA PHE A 90 -5.69 0.83 17.58
C PHE A 90 -5.08 0.00 18.69
N VAL A 91 -3.92 -0.59 18.44
CA VAL A 91 -3.17 -1.35 19.44
C VAL A 91 -2.29 -0.37 20.22
N PRO A 92 -2.50 -0.23 21.55
CA PRO A 92 -1.66 0.65 22.36
C PRO A 92 -0.20 0.19 22.32
N VAL A 93 0.70 1.16 22.18
CA VAL A 93 2.14 0.95 22.28
C VAL A 93 2.73 1.95 23.27
N GLN A 94 3.92 1.64 23.77
CA GLN A 94 4.71 2.62 24.52
C GLN A 94 5.11 3.77 23.59
N LYS A 95 5.34 4.95 24.17
CA LYS A 95 5.88 6.09 23.42
C LYS A 95 7.14 5.62 22.67
N PRO A 96 7.18 5.72 21.33
CA PRO A 96 8.35 5.30 20.59
C PRO A 96 9.54 6.15 21.01
N THR A 97 10.54 5.53 21.63
CA THR A 97 11.83 6.14 21.97
C THR A 97 12.88 5.56 21.01
N GLY A 98 13.40 6.38 20.10
CA GLY A 98 14.53 5.97 19.26
C GLY A 98 14.21 5.30 17.92
N TYR A 99 13.00 5.45 17.37
CA TYR A 99 12.77 5.05 15.97
C TYR A 99 13.47 6.03 15.03
N ALA A 100 14.66 5.66 14.57
CA ALA A 100 15.30 6.31 13.45
C ALA A 100 14.51 5.99 12.16
N ARG A 101 14.13 7.02 11.42
CA ARG A 101 13.70 6.87 10.03
C ARG A 101 14.85 6.26 9.22
N ALA A 102 14.55 5.67 8.07
CA ALA A 102 15.55 5.03 7.21
C ALA A 102 16.71 5.96 6.77
N ASN A 103 16.56 7.28 6.96
CA ASN A 103 17.55 8.32 6.71
C ASN A 103 18.40 8.71 7.94
N GLY A 104 18.28 8.00 9.07
CA GLY A 104 19.04 8.27 10.30
C GLY A 104 18.47 9.37 11.20
N GLU A 105 17.35 9.99 10.83
CA GLU A 105 16.67 11.00 11.66
C GLU A 105 15.78 10.36 12.73
N HIS A 106 15.75 10.91 13.93
CA HIS A 106 14.78 10.50 14.95
C HIS A 106 13.37 10.87 14.49
N GLY A 107 12.48 9.88 14.35
CA GLY A 107 11.07 10.09 14.01
C GLY A 107 10.32 10.81 15.12
N ASP A 108 9.40 11.72 14.77
CA ASP A 108 8.56 12.43 15.74
C ASP A 108 7.55 11.46 16.39
N PRO A 109 7.62 11.23 17.72
CA PRO A 109 6.69 10.36 18.45
C PRO A 109 5.24 10.81 18.32
N LYS A 110 4.96 12.09 18.02
CA LYS A 110 3.60 12.60 17.85
C LYS A 110 2.84 11.91 16.71
N LEU A 111 3.54 11.38 15.71
CA LEU A 111 2.92 10.65 14.59
C LEU A 111 2.24 9.35 15.01
N TRP A 112 2.59 8.83 16.19
CA TRP A 112 2.01 7.61 16.75
C TRP A 112 0.90 7.91 17.76
N TYR A 113 0.71 9.18 18.14
CA TYR A 113 -0.26 9.57 19.14
C TYR A 113 -1.65 9.72 18.52
N CYS A 114 -2.57 8.82 18.86
CA CYS A 114 -3.88 8.77 18.24
C CYS A 114 -4.90 9.71 18.92
N ARG A 115 -6.06 9.90 18.29
CA ARG A 115 -7.17 10.72 18.82
C ARG A 115 -7.67 10.24 20.19
N LYS A 116 -7.50 8.95 20.49
CA LYS A 116 -7.88 8.33 21.79
C LYS A 116 -6.88 8.60 22.93
N LYS A 117 -5.90 9.49 22.72
CA LYS A 117 -4.96 9.98 23.74
C LYS A 117 -3.96 8.94 24.26
N PHE A 118 -3.52 8.04 23.37
CA PHE A 118 -2.40 7.13 23.63
C PHE A 118 -1.60 6.90 22.34
N TYR A 119 -0.36 6.43 22.46
CA TYR A 119 0.45 6.02 21.31
C TYR A 119 -0.04 4.67 20.79
N ALA A 120 -0.27 4.55 19.49
CA ALA A 120 -0.88 3.36 18.91
C ALA A 120 -0.26 2.99 17.55
N VAL A 121 -0.30 1.71 17.23
CA VAL A 121 -0.25 1.22 15.85
C VAL A 121 -1.64 0.84 15.39
N ILE A 122 -1.94 1.06 14.12
CA ILE A 122 -3.21 0.64 13.52
C ILE A 122 -3.00 -0.73 12.88
N LEU A 123 -3.68 -1.74 13.41
CA LEU A 123 -3.84 -3.01 12.72
C LEU A 123 -5.13 -2.96 11.92
N ARG A 124 -5.03 -3.15 10.60
CA ARG A 124 -6.16 -3.18 9.68
C ARG A 124 -6.43 -4.60 9.23
N GLY A 125 -7.57 -5.15 9.64
CA GLY A 125 -8.09 -6.41 9.12
C GLY A 125 -8.96 -6.12 7.90
N ILE A 126 -8.71 -6.82 6.79
CA ILE A 126 -9.63 -6.79 5.65
C ILE A 126 -10.05 -8.20 5.31
N VAL A 127 -11.35 -8.47 5.47
CA VAL A 127 -11.92 -9.81 5.32
C VAL A 127 -13.03 -9.83 4.29
N ASP A 128 -13.20 -10.99 3.66
CA ASP A 128 -14.40 -11.32 2.90
C ASP A 128 -15.40 -12.10 3.77
N ALA A 129 -16.56 -12.43 3.19
CA ALA A 129 -17.62 -13.18 3.87
C ALA A 129 -17.18 -14.57 4.34
N LYS A 130 -16.04 -15.10 3.86
CA LYS A 130 -15.51 -16.40 4.26
C LYS A 130 -14.49 -16.30 5.39
N ALA A 131 -14.30 -15.10 5.96
CA ALA A 131 -13.26 -14.81 6.94
C ALA A 131 -11.83 -15.14 6.45
N THR A 132 -11.63 -15.27 5.14
CA THR A 132 -10.32 -15.49 4.55
C THR A 132 -9.70 -14.16 4.17
N SER A 133 -8.51 -13.86 4.70
CA SER A 133 -7.66 -12.85 4.07
C SER A 133 -7.33 -13.39 2.68
N SER A 134 -7.78 -12.73 1.62
CA SER A 134 -7.64 -13.24 0.25
C SER A 134 -6.15 -13.39 -0.13
N ARG A 135 -5.60 -14.58 0.11
CA ARG A 135 -4.50 -15.15 -0.65
C ARG A 135 -5.09 -16.32 -1.39
N ARG A 136 -5.42 -16.12 -2.66
CA ARG A 136 -5.64 -17.25 -3.55
C ARG A 136 -4.26 -17.77 -3.91
N THR A 137 -3.94 -18.98 -3.49
CA THR A 137 -2.77 -19.71 -3.98
C THR A 137 -2.77 -19.68 -5.50
N SER A 138 -1.63 -19.28 -6.07
CA SER A 138 -1.36 -19.22 -7.50
C SER A 138 -1.83 -20.48 -8.24
N HIS A 139 -2.29 -20.29 -9.48
CA HIS A 139 -2.87 -21.30 -10.37
C HIS A 139 -2.11 -22.64 -10.47
N PRO A 140 -2.79 -23.75 -10.81
CA PRO A 140 -2.13 -24.93 -11.34
C PRO A 140 -1.50 -24.55 -12.69
N LYS A 141 -0.21 -24.84 -12.84
CA LYS A 141 0.47 -24.77 -14.13
C LYS A 141 -0.18 -25.81 -15.07
N ALA A 142 -0.66 -25.34 -16.23
CA ALA A 142 -0.81 -26.17 -17.42
C ALA A 142 0.50 -26.12 -18.21
#